data_AF-V7ER22-F1
#
_entry.id   AF-V7ER22-F1
#
_cell.length_a   1.000
_cell.length_b   1.000
_cell.length_c   1.000
_cell.angle_alpha   90.00
_cell.angle_beta   90.00
_cell.angle_gamma   90.00
#
_symmetry.space_group_name_H-M   'P 1'
#
loop_
_entity.id
_entity.type
_entity.pdbx_description
1 polymer ?
#
loop_
_entity_poly.entity_id
_entity_poly.type
_entity_poly.pdbx_seq_one_letter_code
_entity_poly.pdbx_strand_id
1 'polypeptide(L)'
;MTGNIRLMKASEIPAFVDKVIEAGCDICAIGHLGYSLGDVDGKAPWRKVKRIVEEFGDRDHLLPEIVAHLRSIGRYIEPESPTNEGRRTHQTGTRSWNA
;
A
#
# COMPACT_ATOMS: atom_id res chain seq x y z
N MET A 1 -11.20 15.62 22.50
CA MET A 1 -11.17 16.75 21.55
C MET A 1 -11.26 16.18 20.15
N THR A 2 -12.48 16.02 19.62
CA THR A 2 -12.68 15.59 18.23
C THR A 2 -12.59 16.85 17.38
N GLY A 3 -11.36 17.24 17.02
CA GLY A 3 -11.20 18.30 16.01
C GLY A 3 -11.87 17.83 14.72
N ASN A 4 -12.59 18.72 14.02
CA ASN A 4 -13.15 18.40 12.72
C ASN A 4 -12.01 17.93 11.80
N ILE A 5 -11.88 16.61 11.62
CA ILE A 5 -10.91 16.02 10.71
C ILE A 5 -11.43 16.32 9.31
N ARG A 6 -10.61 17.01 8.51
CA ARG A 6 -10.92 17.22 7.09
C ARG A 6 -11.06 15.84 6.43
N LEU A 7 -12.13 15.63 5.68
CA LEU A 7 -12.26 14.46 4.81
C LEU A 7 -11.80 14.84 3.41
N MET A 8 -10.90 14.04 2.85
CA MET A 8 -10.48 14.18 1.46
C MET A 8 -11.65 13.86 0.52
N LYS A 9 -11.75 14.55 -0.63
CA LYS A 9 -12.74 14.21 -1.66
C LYS A 9 -12.13 13.31 -2.73
N ALA A 10 -12.95 12.45 -3.35
CA ALA A 10 -12.52 11.59 -4.45
C ALA A 10 -11.92 12.37 -5.64
N SER A 11 -12.42 13.58 -5.92
CA SER A 11 -11.88 14.47 -6.95
C SER A 11 -10.45 14.95 -6.67
N GLU A 12 -9.98 14.84 -5.43
CA GLU A 12 -8.66 15.29 -5.00
C GLU A 12 -7.60 14.17 -5.08
N ILE A 13 -8.00 12.94 -5.42
CA ILE A 13 -7.10 11.78 -5.51
C ILE A 13 -5.92 12.03 -6.46
N PRO A 14 -6.11 12.54 -7.70
CA PRO A 14 -4.98 12.80 -8.60
C PRO A 14 -4.00 13.81 -8.00
N ALA A 15 -4.51 14.93 -7.46
CA ALA A 15 -3.67 15.96 -6.87
C ALA A 15 -2.91 15.49 -5.62
N PHE A 16 -3.51 14.59 -4.83
CA PHE A 16 -2.85 13.96 -3.69
C PHE A 16 -1.68 13.09 -4.16
N VAL A 17 -1.91 12.22 -5.14
CA VAL A 17 -0.88 11.32 -5.69
C VAL A 17 0.28 12.14 -6.28
N ASP A 18 -0.03 13.16 -7.07
CA ASP A 18 0.99 14.03 -7.68
C ASP A 18 1.85 14.72 -6.61
N LYS A 19 1.23 15.31 -5.58
CA LYS A 19 1.98 15.96 -4.49
C LYS A 19 2.87 15.00 -3.70
N VAL A 20 2.44 13.76 -3.48
CA VAL A 20 3.26 12.74 -2.81
C VAL A 20 4.48 12.38 -3.66
N ILE A 21 4.31 12.22 -4.97
CA ILE A 21 5.39 11.94 -5.93
C ILE A 21 6.35 13.13 -6.01
N GLU A 22 5.84 14.36 -6.16
CA GLU A 22 6.64 15.59 -6.18
C GLU A 22 7.43 15.81 -4.88
N ALA A 23 6.89 15.36 -3.75
CA ALA A 23 7.60 15.39 -2.48
C ALA A 23 8.77 14.40 -2.43
N GLY A 24 8.90 13.50 -3.39
CA GLY A 24 9.94 12.47 -3.45
C GLY A 24 9.59 11.22 -2.64
N CYS A 25 8.31 10.92 -2.46
CA CYS A 25 7.84 9.67 -1.88
C CYS A 25 7.18 8.84 -2.98
N ASP A 26 7.56 7.57 -3.10
CA ASP A 26 6.81 6.68 -3.98
C ASP A 26 5.48 6.29 -3.34
N ILE A 27 4.50 6.05 -4.20
CA ILE A 27 3.16 5.64 -3.84
C ILE A 27 2.68 4.57 -4.83
N CYS A 28 2.27 3.43 -4.30
CA CYS A 28 1.89 2.27 -5.11
C CYS A 28 0.74 1.50 -4.48
N ALA A 29 -0.20 1.03 -5.29
CA ALA A 29 -1.22 0.10 -4.83
C ALA A 29 -0.61 -1.29 -4.58
N ILE A 30 -1.06 -1.96 -3.51
CA ILE A 30 -0.74 -3.35 -3.19
C ILE A 30 -2.00 -4.18 -3.38
N GLY A 31 -2.02 -4.96 -4.45
CA GLY A 31 -3.19 -5.71 -4.88
C GLY A 31 -4.40 -4.79 -5.10
N HIS A 32 -5.51 -5.12 -4.43
CA HIS A 32 -6.79 -4.40 -4.54
C HIS A 32 -7.26 -3.76 -3.23
N LEU A 33 -6.53 -3.97 -2.12
CA LEU A 33 -7.03 -3.66 -0.78
C LEU A 33 -6.34 -2.45 -0.15
N GLY A 34 -5.16 -2.08 -0.64
CA GLY A 34 -4.39 -1.01 -0.02
C GLY A 34 -3.35 -0.42 -0.95
N TYR A 35 -2.65 0.58 -0.45
CA TYR A 35 -1.51 1.19 -1.09
C TYR A 35 -0.43 1.50 -0.04
N SER A 36 0.81 1.63 -0.50
CA SER A 36 1.96 1.98 0.32
C SER A 36 2.39 3.41 0.07
N LEU A 37 2.82 4.10 1.12
CA LEU A 37 3.60 5.33 1.05
C LEU A 37 5.00 5.00 1.55
N GLY A 38 5.98 5.05 0.66
CA GLY A 38 7.34 4.72 1.04
C GLY A 38 8.27 4.79 -0.15
N ASP A 39 9.55 4.88 0.14
CA ASP A 39 10.61 4.76 -0.84
C ASP A 39 11.33 3.44 -0.58
N VAL A 40 11.78 2.76 -1.64
CA VAL A 40 12.51 1.48 -1.55
C VAL A 40 13.81 1.67 -0.76
N ASP A 41 14.41 2.85 -0.85
CA ASP A 41 15.64 3.20 -0.14
C ASP A 41 15.40 3.71 1.30
N GLY A 42 14.14 3.84 1.74
CA GLY A 42 13.80 4.40 3.05
C GLY A 42 14.17 5.87 3.24
N LYS A 43 14.48 6.61 2.16
CA LYS A 43 14.89 8.03 2.19
C LYS A 43 13.73 8.99 1.98
N ALA A 44 12.49 8.47 1.96
CA ALA A 44 11.29 9.29 1.80
C ALA A 44 11.30 10.44 2.82
N PRO A 45 11.09 11.70 2.39
CA PRO A 45 11.07 12.84 3.30
C PRO A 45 9.75 12.86 4.08
N TRP A 46 9.61 11.96 5.05
CA TRP A 46 8.37 11.69 5.78
C TRP A 46 7.76 12.93 6.43
N ARG A 47 8.58 13.91 6.82
CA ARG A 47 8.09 15.21 7.34
C ARG A 47 7.29 16.00 6.29
N LYS A 48 7.68 15.96 5.01
CA LYS A 48 6.95 16.60 3.91
C LYS A 48 5.69 15.81 3.57
N VAL A 49 5.82 14.49 3.44
CA VAL A 49 4.70 13.58 3.14
C VAL A 49 3.62 13.68 4.20
N LYS A 50 3.99 13.72 5.49
CA LYS A 50 3.06 13.90 6.60
C LYS A 50 2.26 15.20 6.49
N ARG A 51 2.90 16.32 6.12
CA ARG A 51 2.20 17.60 5.92
C ARG A 51 1.21 17.55 4.77
N ILE A 52 1.56 16.84 3.68
CA ILE A 52 0.65 16.62 2.56
C ILE A 52 -0.54 15.77 3.02
N VAL A 53 -0.29 14.65 3.69
CA VAL A 53 -1.37 13.80 4.24
C VAL A 53 -2.31 14.59 5.16
N GLU A 54 -1.76 15.41 6.06
CA GLU A 54 -2.54 16.29 6.93
C GLU A 54 -3.31 17.37 6.16
N GLU A 55 -2.73 17.92 5.09
CA GLU A 55 -3.38 18.90 4.22
C GLU A 55 -4.63 18.31 3.59
N PHE A 56 -4.55 17.11 3.00
CA PHE A 56 -5.67 16.44 2.33
C PHE A 56 -6.71 15.88 3.31
N GLY A 57 -6.28 15.52 4.52
CA GLY A 57 -7.14 15.02 5.57
C GLY A 57 -7.30 13.50 5.55
N ASP A 58 -8.33 13.01 6.25
CA ASP A 58 -8.65 11.60 6.30
C ASP A 58 -9.07 11.08 4.92
N ARG A 59 -8.51 9.92 4.59
CA ARG A 59 -8.58 9.30 3.27
C ARG A 59 -8.91 7.81 3.36
N ASP A 60 -9.13 7.29 4.57
CA ASP A 60 -9.40 5.86 4.79
C ASP A 60 -10.69 5.42 4.08
N HIS A 61 -11.67 6.31 4.01
CA HIS A 61 -12.92 6.06 3.27
C HIS A 61 -12.76 6.04 1.74
N LEU A 62 -11.62 6.52 1.20
CA LEU A 62 -11.31 6.55 -0.23
C LEU A 62 -10.24 5.52 -0.63
N LEU A 63 -9.93 4.58 0.26
CA LEU A 63 -8.94 3.53 -0.01
C LEU A 63 -9.18 2.81 -1.36
N PRO A 64 -10.40 2.33 -1.67
CA PRO A 64 -10.70 1.68 -2.94
C PRO A 64 -10.46 2.59 -4.16
N GLU A 65 -10.83 3.86 -4.07
CA GLU A 65 -10.72 4.84 -5.14
C GLU A 65 -9.27 5.25 -5.38
N ILE A 66 -8.47 5.40 -4.32
CA ILE A 66 -7.03 5.66 -4.41
C ILE A 66 -6.35 4.46 -5.09
N VAL A 67 -6.68 3.24 -4.68
CA VAL A 67 -6.15 2.01 -5.30
C VAL A 67 -6.52 1.93 -6.78
N ALA A 68 -7.79 2.20 -7.13
CA ALA A 68 -8.24 2.20 -8.51
C ALA A 68 -7.49 3.23 -9.37
N HIS A 69 -7.26 4.43 -8.82
CA HIS A 69 -6.49 5.46 -9.50
C HIS A 69 -5.01 5.06 -9.67
N LEU A 70 -4.36 4.54 -8.63
CA LEU A 70 -2.97 4.09 -8.72
C LEU A 70 -2.80 2.97 -9.75
N ARG A 71 -3.75 2.03 -9.82
CA ARG A 71 -3.76 0.98 -10.86
C ARG A 71 -3.96 1.55 -12.26
N SER A 72 -4.83 2.55 -12.43
CA SER A 72 -5.08 3.14 -13.75
C SER A 72 -3.86 3.89 -14.32
N ILE A 73 -3.01 4.44 -13.46
CA ILE A 73 -1.72 5.05 -13.84
C ILE A 73 -0.54 4.06 -13.84
N GLY A 74 -0.80 2.76 -13.63
CA GLY A 74 0.21 1.71 -13.67
C GLY A 74 1.13 1.62 -12.44
N ARG A 75 0.78 2.29 -11.32
CA ARG A 75 1.54 2.25 -10.06
C ARG A 75 0.96 1.21 -9.10
N TYR A 76 1.12 -0.07 -9.43
CA TYR A 76 0.64 -1.17 -8.57
C TYR A 76 1.60 -2.36 -8.56
N ILE A 77 1.57 -3.08 -7.45
CA ILE A 77 2.24 -4.36 -7.27
C ILE A 77 1.15 -5.39 -7.03
N GLU A 78 1.07 -6.39 -7.91
CA GLU A 78 0.23 -7.55 -7.67
C GLU A 78 1.01 -8.49 -6.76
N PRO A 79 0.57 -8.74 -5.51
CA PRO A 79 1.23 -9.73 -4.68
C PRO A 79 1.12 -11.07 -5.40
N GLU A 80 2.25 -11.76 -5.57
CA GLU A 80 2.22 -13.11 -6.09
C GLU A 80 1.28 -13.92 -5.21
N SER A 81 0.25 -14.50 -5.82
CA SER A 81 -0.52 -15.53 -5.13
C SER A 81 0.49 -16.55 -4.64
N PRO A 82 0.35 -17.16 -3.45
CA PRO A 82 1.09 -18.37 -3.16
C PRO A 82 0.57 -19.44 -4.13
N THR A 83 1.03 -19.40 -5.38
CA THR A 83 0.91 -20.50 -6.31
C THR A 83 1.57 -21.64 -5.57
N ASN A 84 0.78 -22.68 -5.30
CA ASN A 84 1.16 -23.90 -4.61
C ASN A 84 2.31 -24.69 -5.29
N GLU A 85 3.07 -24.07 -6.18
CA GLU A 85 4.26 -24.58 -6.88
C GLU A 85 5.46 -24.65 -5.92
N GLY A 86 5.29 -25.40 -4.84
CA GLY A 86 6.27 -25.41 -3.76
C GLY A 86 5.90 -26.25 -2.55
N ARG A 87 4.78 -26.98 -2.54
CA ARG A 87 4.65 -28.13 -1.64
C ARG A 87 5.63 -29.21 -2.11
N ARG A 88 6.90 -29.07 -1.72
CA ARG A 88 7.76 -30.23 -1.52
C ARG A 88 6.97 -31.09 -0.55
N THR A 89 6.40 -32.19 -1.03
CA THR A 89 5.74 -33.17 -0.18
C THR A 89 6.74 -33.46 0.93
N HIS A 90 6.37 -33.11 2.17
CA HIS A 90 7.02 -33.70 3.31
C HIS A 90 6.69 -35.18 3.17
N GLN A 91 7.59 -35.96 2.56
CA GLN A 91 7.58 -37.39 2.71
C GLN A 91 7.73 -37.59 4.21
N THR A 92 6.61 -37.87 4.87
CA THR A 92 6.55 -38.32 6.24
C THR A 92 7.25 -39.67 6.25
N GLY A 93 8.58 -39.64 6.29
CA GLY A 93 9.39 -40.81 6.55
C GLY A 93 8.96 -41.31 7.91
N THR A 94 8.30 -42.46 7.93
CA THR A 94 7.90 -43.17 9.14
C THR A 94 9.16 -43.42 9.96
N ARG A 95 9.46 -42.53 10.92
CA ARG A 95 10.48 -42.79 11.92
C ARG A 95 9.87 -43.79 12.90
N SER A 96 10.08 -45.08 12.59
CA SER A 96 9.90 -46.17 13.54
C SER A 96 10.82 -45.89 14.73
N TRP A 97 10.23 -45.53 15.86
CA TRP A 97 10.92 -45.51 17.14
C TRP A 97 10.85 -46.93 17.68
N ASN A 98 11.95 -47.68 17.58
CA ASN A 98 12.11 -48.92 18.33
C ASN A 98 12.45 -48.54 19.77
N ALA A 99 11.64 -49.01 20.71
CA ALA A 99 11.91 -49.01 22.15
C ALA A 99 12.60 -50.32 22.55
#